data_AF-A0A382DYS2-F1
#
_entry.id   AF-A0A382DYS2-F1
#
_cell.length_a   1.000
_cell.length_b   1.000
_cell.length_c   1.000
_cell.angle_alpha   90.00
_cell.angle_beta   90.00
_cell.angle_gamma   90.00
#
_symmetry.space_group_name_H-M   'P 1'
#
loop_
_entity.id
_entity.type
_entity.pdbx_description
1 polymer ?
#
loop_
_entity_poly.entity_id
_entity_poly.type
_entity_poly.pdbx_seq_one_letter_code
_entity_poly.pdbx_strand_id
1 'polypeptide(L)' 'MTKFIYLHGFASSPSSKKATAFKSKFKKMGISLEVPDLEGGNFENMTLTRQMDILSQSLDQSQNKRVCLIGSSMG' A
#
# COMPACT_ATOMS: atom_id res chain seq x y z
N MET A 1 4.79 -14.48 -10.69
CA MET A 1 5.42 -13.19 -10.33
C MET A 1 4.86 -12.70 -8.99
N THR A 2 5.65 -11.96 -8.21
CA THR A 2 5.23 -11.44 -6.89
C THR A 2 4.70 -10.01 -7.03
N LYS A 3 3.53 -9.73 -6.45
CA LYS A 3 2.97 -8.39 -6.28
C LYS A 3 3.48 -7.82 -4.96
N PHE A 4 4.04 -6.62 -4.98
CA PHE A 4 4.51 -5.92 -3.79
C PHE A 4 3.56 -4.76 -3.46
N ILE A 5 3.16 -4.67 -2.20
CA ILE A 5 2.26 -3.63 -1.71
C ILE A 5 2.91 -3.03 -0.45
N TYR A 6 3.06 -1.72 -0.41
CA TYR A 6 3.51 -1.00 0.79
C TYR A 6 2.33 -0.28 1.45
N LEU A 7 2.15 -0.53 2.74
CA LEU A 7 1.08 0.00 3.57
C LEU A 7 1.65 1.12 4.43
N HIS A 8 1.19 2.36 4.22
CA HIS A 8 1.70 3.51 4.96
C HIS A 8 1.10 3.58 6.37
N GLY A 9 1.75 4.33 7.26
CA GLY A 9 1.27 4.50 8.63
C GLY A 9 0.11 5.49 8.74
N PHE A 10 -0.35 5.68 9.98
CA PHE A 10 -1.37 6.67 10.34
C PHE A 10 -0.94 8.10 9.97
N ALA A 11 -1.90 8.92 9.54
CA ALA A 11 -1.69 10.31 9.10
C ALA A 11 -0.58 10.43 8.05
N SER A 12 -0.50 9.43 7.18
CA SER A 12 0.49 9.31 6.12
C SER A 12 -0.22 8.98 4.83
N SER A 13 0.49 9.06 3.72
CA SER A 13 -0.13 8.90 2.41
C SER A 13 0.80 8.18 1.43
N PRO A 14 0.31 7.86 0.21
CA PRO A 14 1.14 7.32 -0.86
C PRO A 14 2.28 8.24 -1.34
N SER A 15 2.31 9.51 -0.90
CA SER A 15 3.38 10.48 -1.16
C SER A 15 4.36 10.65 0.02
N SER A 16 4.19 9.90 1.12
CA SER A 16 5.10 9.93 2.26
C SER A 16 6.57 9.67 1.87
N LYS A 17 7.52 10.15 2.70
CA LYS A 17 8.96 9.96 2.45
C LYS A 17 9.33 8.50 2.24
N LYS A 18 8.78 7.60 3.07
CA LYS A 18 9.01 6.15 2.96
C LYS A 18 8.41 5.56 1.70
N ALA A 19 7.15 5.88 1.39
CA ALA A 19 6.48 5.42 0.16
C ALA A 19 7.26 5.84 -1.09
N THR A 20 7.69 7.11 -1.15
CA THR A 20 8.47 7.65 -2.27
C THR A 20 9.85 6.99 -2.38
N ALA A 21 10.53 6.77 -1.26
CA ALA A 21 11.81 6.07 -1.23
C ALA A 21 11.68 4.63 -1.75
N PHE A 22 10.66 3.89 -1.29
CA PHE A 22 10.38 2.54 -1.77
C PHE A 22 10.04 2.53 -3.26
N LYS A 23 9.12 3.39 -3.73
CA LYS A 23 8.78 3.54 -5.15
C LYS A 23 10.02 3.77 -6.02
N SER A 24 10.92 4.66 -5.59
CA SER A 24 12.17 4.94 -6.31
C SER A 24 13.08 3.72 -6.39
N LYS A 25 13.28 3.00 -5.28
CA LYS A 25 14.13 1.80 -5.24
C LYS A 25 13.55 0.64 -6.05
N PHE A 26 12.26 0.37 -5.93
CA PHE A 26 11.57 -0.67 -6.69
C PHE A 26 11.60 -0.38 -8.20
N LYS A 27 11.35 0.87 -8.60
CA LYS A 27 11.45 1.31 -10.00
C LYS A 27 12.85 1.08 -10.58
N LYS A 28 13.92 1.37 -9.81
CA LYS A 28 15.31 1.10 -10.23
C LYS A 28 15.60 -0.39 -10.44
N MET A 29 14.89 -1.27 -9.74
CA MET A 29 15.01 -2.72 -9.89
C MET A 29 14.10 -3.30 -10.98
N GLY A 30 13.28 -2.45 -11.65
CA GLY A 30 12.27 -2.91 -12.60
C GLY A 30 11.10 -3.67 -11.96
N ILE A 31 10.90 -3.51 -10.65
CA ILE A 31 9.83 -4.19 -9.90
C ILE A 31 8.70 -3.19 -9.66
N SER A 32 7.46 -3.60 -9.91
CA SER A 32 6.28 -2.80 -9.57
C SER A 32 6.01 -2.82 -8.06
N LEU A 33 5.69 -1.65 -7.50
CA LEU A 33 5.27 -1.49 -6.11
C LEU A 33 3.97 -0.70 -6.08
N GLU A 34 2.94 -1.29 -5.49
CA GLU A 34 1.68 -0.62 -5.21
C GLU A 34 1.74 0.06 -3.84
N VAL A 35 1.15 1.26 -3.74
CA VAL A 35 0.98 1.97 -2.48
C VAL A 35 -0.45 2.50 -2.43
N PRO A 36 -1.41 1.71 -1.92
CA PRO A 36 -2.79 2.15 -1.80
C PRO A 36 -2.88 3.32 -0.82
N ASP A 37 -3.86 4.19 -1.04
CA ASP A 37 -4.23 5.24 -0.09
C ASP A 37 -5.14 4.64 0.98
N LEU A 38 -4.59 4.38 2.17
CA LEU A 38 -5.33 3.78 3.29
C LEU A 38 -6.27 4.78 3.98
N GLU A 39 -6.10 6.08 3.77
CA GLU A 39 -7.05 7.08 4.26
C GLU A 39 -8.31 7.15 3.38
N GLY A 40 -8.22 6.68 2.13
CA GLY A 40 -9.33 6.63 1.19
C GLY A 40 -9.95 8.00 0.91
N GLY A 41 -9.16 9.07 1.01
CA GLY A 41 -9.56 10.47 0.82
C GLY A 41 -10.47 11.06 1.91
N ASN A 42 -10.71 10.38 3.02
CA ASN A 42 -11.52 10.90 4.13
C ASN A 42 -10.91 10.51 5.49
N PHE A 43 -9.91 11.28 5.91
CA PHE A 43 -9.15 11.02 7.13
C PHE A 43 -10.00 11.08 8.41
N GLU A 44 -10.94 12.04 8.50
CA GLU A 44 -11.78 12.23 9.69
C GLU A 44 -12.67 11.03 10.00
N ASN A 45 -13.10 10.30 8.97
CA ASN A 45 -13.95 9.12 9.11
C ASN A 45 -13.19 7.81 8.84
N MET A 46 -11.87 7.84 8.95
CA MET A 46 -11.04 6.67 8.70
C MET A 46 -11.25 5.61 9.79
N THR A 47 -11.47 4.36 9.36
CA THR A 47 -11.58 3.20 10.25
C THR A 47 -10.65 2.08 9.78
N LEU A 48 -10.25 1.20 10.70
CA LEU A 48 -9.46 0.01 10.35
C LEU A 48 -10.21 -0.89 9.36
N THR A 49 -11.53 -1.03 9.50
CA THR A 49 -12.36 -1.80 8.56
C THR A 49 -12.25 -1.27 7.14
N ARG A 50 -12.33 0.05 6.96
CA ARG A 50 -12.17 0.66 5.63
C ARG A 50 -10.77 0.44 5.04
N GLN A 51 -9.73 0.45 5.87
CA GLN A 51 -8.36 0.12 5.42
C GLN A 51 -8.27 -1.35 4.96
N MET A 52 -8.90 -2.27 5.69
CA MET A 52 -8.97 -3.68 5.30
C MET A 52 -9.74 -3.88 4.00
N ASP A 53 -10.80 -3.11 3.75
CA ASP A 53 -11.54 -3.15 2.49
C ASP A 53 -10.69 -2.67 1.31
N ILE A 54 -9.95 -1.57 1.49
CA ILE A 54 -9.01 -1.04 0.48
C ILE A 54 -7.92 -2.07 0.16
N LEU A 55 -7.35 -2.70 1.19
CA LEU A 55 -6.37 -3.77 1.00
C LEU A 55 -6.98 -4.97 0.26
N SER A 56 -8.17 -5.41 0.67
CA SER A 56 -8.86 -6.56 0.05
C SER A 56 -9.12 -6.30 -1.44
N GLN A 57 -9.58 -5.10 -1.81
CA GLN A 57 -9.75 -4.73 -3.22
C GLN A 57 -8.44 -4.77 -4.02
N SER A 58 -7.32 -4.37 -3.42
CA SER A 58 -6.00 -4.49 -4.04
C SER A 58 -5.58 -5.95 -4.20
N LEU A 59 -5.90 -6.81 -3.22
CA LEU A 59 -5.57 -8.23 -3.26
C LEU A 59 -6.44 -9.01 -4.27
N ASP A 60 -7.72 -8.69 -4.40
CA ASP A 60 -8.63 -9.39 -5.34
C ASP A 60 -8.20 -9.22 -6.80
N GLN A 61 -7.55 -8.09 -7.12
CA GLN A 61 -6.99 -7.83 -8.45
C GLN A 61 -5.74 -8.68 -8.76
N SER A 62 -5.24 -9.49 -7.82
CA SER A 62 -3.93 -10.12 -7.94
C SER A 62 -3.90 -11.49 -8.67
N GLN A 63 -5.04 -12.03 -9.12
CA GLN A 63 -5.16 -13.22 -10.01
C GLN A 63 -4.00 -14.24 -9.89
N ASN A 64 -3.95 -14.99 -8.78
CA ASN A 64 -2.95 -16.03 -8.49
C ASN A 64 -1.48 -15.59 -8.34
N LYS A 65 -1.19 -14.30 -8.15
CA LYS A 65 0.16 -13.81 -7.84
C LYS A 65 0.50 -14.04 -6.37
N ARG A 66 1.76 -14.35 -6.06
CA ARG A 66 2.27 -14.26 -4.68
C ARG A 66 2.24 -12.80 -4.25
N VAL A 67 1.80 -12.51 -3.04
CA VAL A 67 1.76 -11.14 -2.52
C VAL A 67 2.81 -10.98 -1.41
N CYS A 68 3.54 -9.87 -1.46
CA CYS A 68 4.42 -9.41 -0.40
C CYS A 68 3.92 -8.07 0.13
N LEU A 69 3.54 -8.05 1.42
CA LEU A 69 3.08 -6.85 2.12
C LEU A 69 4.24 -6.25 2.92
N ILE A 70 4.44 -4.94 2.81
CA ILE A 70 5.43 -4.19 3.56
C ILE A 70 4.68 -3.15 4.41
N GLY A 71 4.46 -3.49 5.68
CA GLY A 71 3.78 -2.62 6.65
C GLY A 71 4.70 -1.58 7.29
N SER A 72 4.13 -0.45 7.67
CA SER A 72 4.81 0.61 8.41
C SER A 72 3.89 1.16 9.50
N SER A 73 4.23 0.89 10.76
CA SER A 73 3.45 1.34 11.93
C SER A 73 2.03 0.77 11.91
N MET A 74 1.01 1.54 11.56
CA MET A 74 -0.38 1.08 11.51
C MET A 74 -0.66 0.15 10.31
N GLY A 75 0.02 0.39 9.19
CA GLY A 75 -0.14 -0.41 7.97
C GLY A 75 0.63 -1.71 8.01
#